data_AF-G3QBT4-F1
#
_entry.id   AF-G3QBT4-F1
#
_cell.length_a   1.000
_cell.length_b   1.000
_cell.length_c   1.000
_cell.angle_alpha   90.00
_cell.angle_beta   90.00
_cell.angle_gamma   90.00
#
_symmetry.space_group_name_H-M   'P 1'
#
loop_
_entity.id
_entity.type
_entity.pdbx_description
1 polymer ?
#
loop_
_entity_poly.entity_id
_entity_poly.type
_entity_poly.pdbx_seq_one_letter_code
_entity_poly.pdbx_strand_id
1 'polypeptide(L)'
;MDTSNLPKIQDEERESEFGYVHGVSGPVVTATAMAGAAMYELVRVGHSELVGEIIRLEGDMATIQVYEETSGVSVGDPVLRTGKPLSVELGPGIMGSIFDGIQRPLKDINDLTQSIYIPRGVNIGALNRDLKWEFNPGQSLRVGSHVTGGDIYGMVFENSLIKHKLMLPPRNRGTVTYLAPPGNYDISASLAETDKITLEVAKLIKDDFLQQNGYTPYDRFCPFYKTVGILSNMISFYDMARHAVESTSQSDNKITWAMIKEHMGEMLYKISSMKFKDPVKDGEVKIKAEFAQLLEDMQNAFRTLEE
;
A
#
# COMPACT_ATOMS: atom_id res chain seq x y z
N MET A 1 -6.96 30.07 14.22
CA MET A 1 -7.41 29.18 13.13
C MET A 1 -8.79 28.68 13.48
N ASP A 2 -9.66 28.53 12.50
CA ASP A 2 -10.98 27.94 12.72
C ASP A 2 -10.84 26.41 12.72
N THR A 3 -11.06 25.78 13.86
CA THR A 3 -10.91 24.34 14.07
C THR A 3 -12.26 23.60 14.03
N SER A 4 -13.36 24.30 13.74
CA SER A 4 -14.71 23.74 13.72
C SER A 4 -14.93 22.64 12.67
N ASN A 5 -14.17 22.66 11.56
CA ASN A 5 -14.26 21.69 10.47
C ASN A 5 -13.34 20.46 10.62
N LEU A 6 -12.63 20.29 11.75
CA LEU A 6 -11.85 19.07 11.99
C LEU A 6 -12.78 17.91 12.38
N PRO A 7 -12.55 16.67 11.90
CA PRO A 7 -13.38 15.52 12.22
C PRO A 7 -13.20 15.09 13.68
N LYS A 8 -14.16 15.50 14.51
CA LYS A 8 -14.41 14.94 15.84
C LYS A 8 -14.96 13.52 15.73
N ILE A 9 -14.79 12.72 16.79
CA ILE A 9 -15.40 11.38 16.86
C ILE A 9 -16.93 11.51 17.02
N GLN A 10 -17.65 10.48 16.56
CA GLN A 10 -19.11 10.48 16.38
C GLN A 10 -19.87 10.51 17.70
N ASP A 11 -21.08 11.11 17.70
CA ASP A 11 -22.01 11.22 18.84
C ASP A 11 -22.64 9.86 19.28
N GLU A 12 -21.92 8.75 19.21
CA GLU A 12 -22.39 7.39 19.56
C GLU A 12 -21.99 6.95 20.98
N GLU A 13 -21.18 7.74 21.69
CA GLU A 13 -20.61 7.39 23.00
C GLU A 13 -21.51 7.78 24.17
N ARG A 14 -21.54 6.95 25.22
CA ARG A 14 -22.50 7.07 26.33
C ARG A 14 -22.00 8.03 27.42
N GLU A 15 -22.89 8.86 27.97
CA GLU A 15 -22.57 9.78 29.08
C GLU A 15 -21.87 9.10 30.26
N SER A 16 -22.17 7.83 30.54
CA SER A 16 -21.54 7.00 31.59
C SER A 16 -20.04 6.73 31.39
N GLU A 17 -19.49 6.98 30.21
CA GLU A 17 -18.08 6.73 29.87
C GLU A 17 -17.20 7.97 30.05
N PHE A 18 -17.79 9.14 30.30
CA PHE A 18 -17.09 10.38 30.60
C PHE A 18 -16.75 10.54 32.09
N GLY A 19 -15.54 11.00 32.37
CA GLY A 19 -15.19 11.68 33.62
C GLY A 19 -15.08 13.20 33.42
N TYR A 20 -14.67 13.92 34.46
CA TYR A 20 -14.54 15.38 34.45
C TYR A 20 -13.23 15.84 35.08
N VAL A 21 -12.58 16.86 34.50
CA VAL A 21 -11.34 17.46 35.04
C VAL A 21 -11.61 18.12 36.40
N HIS A 22 -10.92 17.64 37.43
CA HIS A 22 -10.92 18.19 38.78
C HIS A 22 -9.83 19.25 38.97
N GLY A 23 -8.69 19.12 38.28
CA GLY A 23 -7.60 20.08 38.33
C GLY A 23 -6.48 19.78 37.34
N VAL A 24 -5.67 20.80 37.01
CA VAL A 24 -4.56 20.71 36.06
C VAL A 24 -3.29 21.35 36.66
N SER A 25 -2.15 20.71 36.47
CA SER A 25 -0.84 21.18 36.93
C SER A 25 0.23 20.83 35.90
N GLY A 26 0.52 21.77 35.00
CA GLY A 26 1.37 21.52 33.84
C GLY A 26 0.81 20.38 32.96
N PRO A 27 1.61 19.37 32.59
CA PRO A 27 1.15 18.25 31.75
C PRO A 27 0.29 17.22 32.52
N VAL A 28 0.13 17.38 33.84
CA VAL A 28 -0.63 16.44 34.67
C VAL A 28 -2.05 16.98 34.92
N VAL A 29 -3.05 16.18 34.57
CA VAL A 29 -4.47 16.46 34.80
C VAL A 29 -5.01 15.44 35.80
N THR A 30 -5.81 15.89 36.77
CA THR A 30 -6.57 15.02 37.67
C THR A 30 -8.03 15.06 37.26
N ALA A 31 -8.64 13.89 37.05
CA ALA A 31 -10.04 13.73 36.69
C ALA A 31 -10.81 12.93 37.75
N THR A 32 -12.10 13.22 37.88
CA THR A 32 -13.10 12.57 38.75
C THR A 32 -14.18 11.87 37.90
N ALA A 33 -15.01 11.01 38.51
CA ALA A 33 -15.95 10.12 37.81
C ALA A 33 -15.27 9.12 36.85
N MET A 34 -14.06 8.68 37.20
CA MET A 34 -13.25 7.78 36.37
C MET A 34 -13.42 6.29 36.76
N ALA A 35 -14.39 5.96 37.62
CA ALA A 35 -14.73 4.59 38.00
C ALA A 35 -14.83 3.62 36.81
N GLY A 36 -14.01 2.57 36.83
CA GLY A 36 -13.93 1.56 35.77
C GLY A 36 -12.89 1.84 34.66
N ALA A 37 -12.15 2.94 34.73
CA ALA A 37 -10.97 3.16 33.88
C ALA A 37 -9.80 2.25 34.28
N ALA A 38 -8.93 1.92 33.33
CA ALA A 38 -7.72 1.14 33.54
C ALA A 38 -6.45 2.01 33.67
N MET A 39 -5.41 1.47 34.32
CA MET A 39 -4.07 2.06 34.30
C MET A 39 -3.44 1.83 32.91
N TYR A 40 -2.70 2.83 32.41
CA TYR A 40 -2.20 2.94 31.03
C TYR A 40 -3.28 2.99 29.95
N GLU A 41 -4.53 3.30 30.31
CA GLU A 41 -5.59 3.56 29.34
C GLU A 41 -5.41 4.95 28.71
N LEU A 42 -5.68 5.04 27.40
CA LEU A 42 -5.68 6.29 26.65
C LEU A 42 -7.02 7.00 26.79
N VAL A 43 -6.96 8.31 27.04
CA VAL A 43 -8.11 9.20 27.24
C VAL A 43 -8.03 10.43 26.33
N ARG A 44 -9.18 11.07 26.09
CA ARG A 44 -9.28 12.38 25.41
C ARG A 44 -9.72 13.42 26.43
N VAL A 45 -8.94 14.49 26.60
CA VAL A 45 -9.13 15.51 27.65
C VAL A 45 -9.58 16.85 27.06
N GLY A 46 -10.68 17.39 27.59
CA GLY A 46 -11.23 18.69 27.24
C GLY A 46 -11.95 18.75 25.90
N HIS A 47 -12.54 19.91 25.60
CA HIS A 47 -13.32 20.14 24.37
C HIS A 47 -12.49 20.06 23.06
N SER A 48 -11.17 20.02 23.19
CA SER A 48 -10.20 19.78 22.11
C SER A 48 -9.68 18.34 22.06
N GLU A 49 -10.23 17.40 22.83
CA GLU A 49 -9.91 15.97 22.76
C GLU A 49 -8.40 15.65 22.85
N LEU A 50 -7.68 16.37 23.72
CA LEU A 50 -6.23 16.26 23.88
C LEU A 50 -5.85 14.85 24.34
N VAL A 51 -4.85 14.24 23.71
CA VAL A 51 -4.46 12.86 23.99
C VAL A 51 -3.71 12.77 25.33
N GLY A 52 -4.15 11.87 26.21
CA GLY A 52 -3.46 11.56 27.46
C GLY A 52 -3.57 10.10 27.89
N GLU A 53 -2.83 9.74 28.93
CA GLU A 53 -2.68 8.38 29.46
C GLU A 53 -2.88 8.37 30.98
N ILE A 54 -3.63 7.40 31.50
CA ILE A 54 -3.87 7.24 32.95
C ILE A 54 -2.64 6.61 33.63
N ILE A 55 -1.91 7.42 34.40
CA ILE A 55 -0.68 6.99 35.10
C ILE A 55 -0.90 6.55 36.56
N ARG A 56 -2.02 6.94 37.19
CA ARG A 56 -2.38 6.56 38.58
C ARG A 56 -3.88 6.62 38.79
N LEU A 57 -4.42 5.72 39.61
CA LEU A 57 -5.83 5.67 40.02
C LEU A 57 -5.93 5.69 41.55
N GLU A 58 -6.77 6.57 42.10
CA GLU A 58 -6.99 6.75 43.54
C GLU A 58 -8.50 6.87 43.82
N GLY A 59 -9.14 5.72 44.06
CA GLY A 59 -10.60 5.63 44.23
C GLY A 59 -11.31 5.89 42.90
N ASP A 60 -12.09 6.97 42.84
CA ASP A 60 -12.77 7.46 41.62
C ASP A 60 -11.96 8.53 40.86
N MET A 61 -10.77 8.90 41.37
CA MET A 61 -9.88 9.86 40.70
C MET A 61 -8.83 9.17 39.83
N ALA A 62 -8.61 9.70 38.63
CA ALA A 62 -7.48 9.35 37.76
C ALA A 62 -6.49 10.51 37.68
N THR A 63 -5.20 10.20 37.79
CA THR A 63 -4.11 11.09 37.37
C THR A 63 -3.74 10.74 35.94
N ILE A 64 -3.84 11.70 35.05
CA ILE A 64 -3.64 11.59 33.61
C ILE A 64 -2.40 12.43 33.24
N GLN A 65 -1.51 11.87 32.42
CA GLN A 65 -0.46 12.63 31.75
C GLN A 65 -0.92 12.95 30.33
N VAL A 66 -0.98 14.23 29.97
CA VAL A 66 -1.38 14.69 28.64
C VAL A 66 -0.13 14.86 27.77
N TYR A 67 -0.19 14.38 26.52
CA TYR A 67 0.94 14.45 25.57
C TYR A 67 0.99 15.78 24.79
N GLU A 68 -0.08 16.58 24.86
CA GLU A 68 -0.19 17.92 24.26
C GLU A 68 -0.22 19.04 25.32
N GLU A 69 -0.12 20.30 24.87
CA GLU A 69 -0.13 21.46 25.77
C GLU A 69 -1.52 21.72 26.38
N THR A 70 -1.63 21.53 27.69
CA THR A 70 -2.84 21.68 28.52
C THR A 70 -3.34 23.12 28.70
N SER A 71 -2.67 24.13 28.13
CA SER A 71 -3.00 25.55 28.28
C SER A 71 -4.43 25.88 27.80
N GLY A 72 -5.34 26.08 28.74
CA GLY A 72 -6.75 26.37 28.49
C GLY A 72 -7.72 25.23 28.81
N VAL A 73 -7.23 24.05 29.20
CA VAL A 73 -8.06 23.02 29.86
C VAL A 73 -8.57 23.59 31.18
N SER A 74 -9.87 23.48 31.43
CA SER A 74 -10.55 24.06 32.60
C SER A 74 -11.07 22.99 33.57
N VAL A 75 -11.40 23.38 34.79
CA VAL A 75 -12.06 22.49 35.76
C VAL A 75 -13.52 22.32 35.35
N GLY A 76 -13.99 21.08 35.26
CA GLY A 76 -15.29 20.70 34.68
C GLY A 76 -15.22 20.25 33.21
N ASP A 77 -14.07 20.40 32.54
CA ASP A 77 -13.87 19.88 31.19
C ASP A 77 -14.11 18.36 31.12
N PRO A 78 -14.70 17.82 30.03
CA PRO A 78 -14.95 16.39 29.89
C PRO A 78 -13.66 15.59 29.68
N VAL A 79 -13.65 14.34 30.15
CA VAL A 79 -12.59 13.35 29.90
C VAL A 79 -13.22 12.07 29.38
N LEU A 80 -13.03 11.77 28.10
CA LEU A 80 -13.52 10.56 27.45
C LEU A 80 -12.53 9.41 27.61
N ARG A 81 -13.04 8.20 27.86
CA ARG A 81 -12.30 6.94 28.00
C ARG A 81 -12.37 6.12 26.72
N THR A 82 -11.25 5.52 26.30
CA THR A 82 -11.22 4.72 25.04
C THR A 82 -11.22 3.21 25.28
N GLY A 83 -11.12 2.76 26.53
CA GLY A 83 -11.06 1.35 26.92
C GLY A 83 -9.82 0.60 26.43
N LYS A 84 -8.80 1.32 25.92
CA LYS A 84 -7.62 0.77 25.24
C LYS A 84 -6.36 1.54 25.67
N PRO A 85 -5.19 0.88 25.74
CA PRO A 85 -3.92 1.58 25.93
C PRO A 85 -3.47 2.29 24.65
N LEU A 86 -2.48 3.19 24.77
CA LEU A 86 -1.81 3.79 23.62
C LEU A 86 -1.37 2.69 22.64
N SER A 87 -1.85 2.78 21.40
CA SER A 87 -1.75 1.74 20.38
C SER A 87 -1.45 2.38 19.02
N VAL A 88 -0.70 1.67 18.18
CA VAL A 88 -0.31 2.13 16.84
C VAL A 88 -1.02 1.32 15.74
N GLU A 89 -1.43 1.98 14.64
CA GLU A 89 -1.91 1.28 13.44
C GLU A 89 -0.69 0.69 12.71
N LEU A 90 -0.75 -0.62 12.38
CA LEU A 90 0.33 -1.32 11.66
C LEU A 90 -0.21 -1.86 10.33
N GLY A 91 0.41 -1.46 9.22
CA GLY A 91 0.01 -1.81 7.86
C GLY A 91 0.85 -1.08 6.81
N PRO A 92 0.51 -1.22 5.51
CA PRO A 92 1.20 -0.53 4.42
C PRO A 92 0.88 0.98 4.44
N GLY A 93 1.86 1.81 4.07
CA GLY A 93 1.78 3.28 4.10
C GLY A 93 2.65 3.91 5.20
N ILE A 94 3.47 3.12 5.89
CA ILE A 94 4.43 3.59 6.89
C ILE A 94 5.75 4.01 6.21
N MET A 95 6.19 3.27 5.18
CA MET A 95 7.50 3.45 4.56
C MET A 95 7.56 4.68 3.65
N GLY A 96 8.14 5.77 4.17
CA GLY A 96 8.24 7.08 3.50
C GLY A 96 7.39 8.17 4.16
N SER A 97 6.50 7.78 5.09
CA SER A 97 5.71 8.68 5.91
C SER A 97 6.53 9.19 7.10
N ILE A 98 6.25 10.42 7.55
CA ILE A 98 6.89 11.04 8.73
C ILE A 98 5.81 11.29 9.78
N PHE A 99 6.04 10.77 10.99
CA PHE A 99 5.07 10.76 12.08
C PHE A 99 5.52 11.61 13.27
N ASP A 100 4.55 12.08 14.07
CA ASP A 100 4.80 12.62 15.41
C ASP A 100 4.95 11.50 16.48
N GLY A 101 5.15 11.90 17.74
CA GLY A 101 5.33 10.98 18.86
C GLY A 101 4.12 10.10 19.21
N ILE A 102 2.94 10.35 18.61
CA ILE A 102 1.72 9.54 18.75
C ILE A 102 1.19 9.04 17.39
N GLN A 103 2.10 8.86 16.43
CA GLN A 103 1.85 8.27 15.11
C GLN A 103 0.94 9.08 14.16
N ARG A 104 0.79 10.40 14.32
CA ARG A 104 0.05 11.21 13.34
C ARG A 104 0.94 11.63 12.16
N PRO A 105 0.49 11.46 10.90
CA PRO A 105 1.28 11.80 9.71
C PRO A 105 1.44 13.33 9.55
N LEU A 106 2.66 13.82 9.69
CA LEU A 106 2.98 15.27 9.66
C LEU A 106 2.69 15.92 8.31
N LYS A 107 2.85 15.18 7.21
CA LYS A 107 2.52 15.66 5.86
C LYS A 107 1.03 15.92 5.73
N ASP A 108 0.21 14.94 6.11
CA ASP A 108 -1.24 14.99 5.93
C ASP A 108 -1.88 16.02 6.89
N ILE A 109 -1.29 16.27 8.07
CA ILE A 109 -1.64 17.42 8.92
C ILE A 109 -1.41 18.75 8.17
N ASN A 110 -0.24 18.95 7.56
CA ASN A 110 0.05 20.18 6.82
C ASN A 110 -0.88 20.33 5.61
N ASP A 111 -1.05 19.26 4.81
CA ASP A 111 -1.92 19.26 3.63
C ASP A 111 -3.40 19.53 4.00
N LEU A 112 -3.90 19.03 5.14
CA LEU A 112 -5.26 19.30 5.64
C LEU A 112 -5.43 20.73 6.18
N THR A 113 -4.47 21.21 6.97
CA THR A 113 -4.59 22.48 7.73
C THR A 113 -4.06 23.70 6.97
N GLN A 114 -3.32 23.48 5.87
CA GLN A 114 -2.61 24.49 5.08
C GLN A 114 -1.76 25.42 5.96
N SER A 115 -1.01 24.84 6.91
CA SER A 115 -0.26 25.60 7.90
C SER A 115 1.02 24.94 8.39
N ILE A 116 1.96 25.78 8.81
CA ILE A 116 3.25 25.38 9.41
C ILE A 116 3.14 24.93 10.89
N TYR A 117 1.95 25.06 11.50
CA TYR A 117 1.69 24.73 12.90
C TYR A 117 0.73 23.55 13.01
N ILE A 118 1.06 22.59 13.87
CA ILE A 118 0.18 21.46 14.22
C ILE A 118 -0.94 21.98 15.14
N PRO A 119 -2.23 21.86 14.78
CA PRO A 119 -3.32 22.23 15.68
C PRO A 119 -3.41 21.26 16.86
N ARG A 120 -3.69 21.79 18.06
CA ARG A 120 -3.97 20.96 19.24
C ARG A 120 -5.27 20.18 19.04
N GLY A 121 -5.28 18.92 19.48
CA GLY A 121 -6.43 18.04 19.29
C GLY A 121 -6.62 17.50 17.87
N VAL A 122 -5.66 17.70 16.95
CA VAL A 122 -5.81 17.21 15.57
C VAL A 122 -5.85 15.68 15.55
N ASN A 123 -6.93 15.13 15.01
CA ASN A 123 -7.23 13.70 14.96
C ASN A 123 -7.30 13.26 13.48
N ILE A 124 -6.26 12.57 13.02
CA ILE A 124 -6.12 12.03 11.66
C ILE A 124 -5.66 10.58 11.81
N GLY A 125 -6.15 9.68 10.95
CA GLY A 125 -5.71 8.27 10.94
C GLY A 125 -4.20 8.17 10.68
N ALA A 126 -3.54 7.18 11.29
CA ALA A 126 -2.10 7.00 11.13
C ALA A 126 -1.77 6.46 9.73
N LEU A 127 -2.66 5.65 9.14
CA LEU A 127 -2.57 5.19 7.76
C LEU A 127 -3.64 5.84 6.88
N ASN A 128 -3.23 6.35 5.71
CA ASN A 128 -4.13 6.91 4.71
C ASN A 128 -5.01 5.79 4.13
N ARG A 129 -6.34 6.00 4.17
CA ARG A 129 -7.35 4.97 3.81
C ARG A 129 -7.82 5.06 2.36
N ASP A 130 -7.47 6.13 1.65
CA ASP A 130 -7.80 6.34 0.23
C ASP A 130 -6.75 5.69 -0.69
N LEU A 131 -5.54 5.46 -0.18
CA LEU A 131 -4.48 4.75 -0.89
C LEU A 131 -4.83 3.27 -1.11
N LYS A 132 -4.66 2.83 -2.37
CA LYS A 132 -4.86 1.44 -2.78
C LYS A 132 -3.53 0.73 -3.00
N TRP A 133 -3.49 -0.54 -2.62
CA TRP A 133 -2.34 -1.41 -2.49
C TRP A 133 -2.56 -2.73 -3.22
N GLU A 134 -1.54 -3.22 -3.92
CA GLU A 134 -1.58 -4.53 -4.57
C GLU A 134 -1.39 -5.65 -3.53
N PHE A 135 -2.48 -6.32 -3.15
CA PHE A 135 -2.46 -7.47 -2.25
C PHE A 135 -2.26 -8.78 -3.02
N ASN A 136 -1.39 -9.64 -2.49
CA ASN A 136 -1.12 -10.98 -3.00
C ASN A 136 -1.25 -12.00 -1.84
N PRO A 137 -2.23 -12.93 -1.86
CA PRO A 137 -2.41 -13.92 -0.79
C PRO A 137 -1.27 -14.94 -0.72
N GLY A 138 -1.02 -15.48 0.48
CA GLY A 138 -0.04 -16.53 0.70
C GLY A 138 -0.45 -17.86 0.05
N GLN A 139 0.38 -18.38 -0.86
CA GLN A 139 0.09 -19.56 -1.70
C GLN A 139 -0.24 -20.85 -0.92
N SER A 140 0.13 -20.93 0.36
CA SER A 140 -0.16 -22.05 1.26
C SER A 140 -1.53 -21.99 1.93
N LEU A 141 -2.20 -20.83 1.96
CA LEU A 141 -3.50 -20.66 2.62
C LEU A 141 -4.65 -21.04 1.68
N ARG A 142 -5.62 -21.78 2.20
CA ARG A 142 -6.88 -22.11 1.54
C ARG A 142 -8.04 -21.95 2.52
N VAL A 143 -9.27 -21.82 2.02
CA VAL A 143 -10.47 -21.95 2.86
C VAL A 143 -10.45 -23.34 3.52
N GLY A 144 -10.68 -23.39 4.83
CA GLY A 144 -10.52 -24.59 5.66
C GLY A 144 -9.12 -24.77 6.28
N SER A 145 -8.11 -23.97 5.92
CA SER A 145 -6.79 -24.01 6.58
C SER A 145 -6.86 -23.44 8.01
N HIS A 146 -6.18 -24.08 8.96
CA HIS A 146 -5.95 -23.49 10.28
C HIS A 146 -4.81 -22.46 10.22
N VAL A 147 -4.97 -21.36 10.95
CA VAL A 147 -3.99 -20.25 11.05
C VAL A 147 -3.88 -19.75 12.50
N THR A 148 -2.69 -19.28 12.87
CA THR A 148 -2.35 -18.76 14.19
C THR A 148 -1.68 -17.39 14.13
N GLY A 149 -1.65 -16.68 15.26
CA GLY A 149 -1.08 -15.34 15.35
C GLY A 149 0.41 -15.32 14.96
N GLY A 150 0.77 -14.40 14.08
CA GLY A 150 2.09 -14.32 13.44
C GLY A 150 2.16 -14.94 12.04
N ASP A 151 1.20 -15.78 11.63
CA ASP A 151 1.19 -16.37 10.28
C ASP A 151 1.02 -15.30 9.20
N ILE A 152 1.84 -15.38 8.15
CA ILE A 152 1.78 -14.49 6.99
C ILE A 152 0.67 -14.98 6.06
N TYR A 153 -0.44 -14.23 5.97
CA TYR A 153 -1.58 -14.58 5.11
C TYR A 153 -1.53 -13.90 3.73
N GLY A 154 -0.66 -12.90 3.55
CA GLY A 154 -0.45 -12.24 2.26
C GLY A 154 0.72 -11.25 2.27
N MET A 155 0.94 -10.59 1.14
CA MET A 155 1.97 -9.59 0.92
C MET A 155 1.42 -8.40 0.14
N VAL A 156 1.92 -7.22 0.43
CA VAL A 156 1.66 -5.96 -0.29
C VAL A 156 2.98 -5.37 -0.79
N PHE A 157 2.97 -4.80 -1.99
CA PHE A 157 4.09 -4.00 -2.48
C PHE A 157 3.94 -2.56 -1.98
N GLU A 158 4.66 -2.21 -0.91
CA GLU A 158 4.62 -0.86 -0.33
C GLU A 158 5.57 0.10 -1.06
N ASN A 159 6.68 -0.43 -1.57
CA ASN A 159 7.63 0.27 -2.43
C ASN A 159 8.32 -0.73 -3.37
N SER A 160 8.96 -0.27 -4.45
CA SER A 160 9.67 -1.17 -5.40
C SER A 160 10.78 -2.03 -4.76
N LEU A 161 11.24 -1.68 -3.55
CA LEU A 161 12.21 -2.44 -2.76
C LEU A 161 11.57 -3.30 -1.65
N ILE A 162 10.42 -2.89 -1.10
CA ILE A 162 9.86 -3.44 0.15
C ILE A 162 8.53 -4.15 -0.11
N LYS A 163 8.53 -5.47 0.16
CA LYS A 163 7.33 -6.30 0.22
C LYS A 163 6.85 -6.37 1.66
N HIS A 164 5.81 -5.61 1.98
CA HIS A 164 5.17 -5.59 3.28
C HIS A 164 4.46 -6.94 3.49
N LYS A 165 4.77 -7.65 4.58
CA LYS A 165 4.18 -8.98 4.86
C LYS A 165 3.00 -8.80 5.81
N LEU A 166 1.81 -9.20 5.39
CA LEU A 166 0.60 -9.09 6.20
C LEU A 166 0.45 -10.35 7.06
N MET A 167 0.42 -10.14 8.37
CA MET A 167 0.47 -11.19 9.39
C MET A 167 -0.79 -11.17 10.26
N LEU A 168 -1.25 -12.34 10.69
CA LEU A 168 -2.40 -12.43 11.59
C LEU A 168 -2.02 -11.88 12.99
N PRO A 169 -2.87 -11.08 13.65
CA PRO A 169 -2.56 -10.53 14.99
C PRO A 169 -2.20 -11.62 16.01
N PRO A 170 -1.15 -11.46 16.86
CA PRO A 170 -0.59 -12.53 17.69
C PRO A 170 -1.55 -13.25 18.65
N ARG A 171 -2.70 -12.64 19.01
CA ARG A 171 -3.70 -13.23 19.91
C ARG A 171 -4.82 -13.98 19.16
N ASN A 172 -4.86 -13.89 17.83
CA ASN A 172 -5.92 -14.47 17.02
C ASN A 172 -5.48 -15.84 16.48
N ARG A 173 -6.42 -16.78 16.41
CA ARG A 173 -6.26 -18.11 15.82
C ARG A 173 -7.60 -18.62 15.33
N GLY A 174 -7.62 -19.46 14.31
CA GLY A 174 -8.87 -20.01 13.79
C GLY A 174 -8.69 -20.79 12.50
N THR A 175 -9.77 -20.85 11.73
CA THR A 175 -9.81 -21.54 10.43
C THR A 175 -10.27 -20.53 9.38
N VAL A 176 -9.57 -20.46 8.25
CA VAL A 176 -9.86 -19.52 7.17
C VAL A 176 -11.23 -19.84 6.57
N THR A 177 -12.21 -18.96 6.76
CA THR A 177 -13.56 -19.07 6.17
C THR A 177 -13.66 -18.41 4.80
N TYR A 178 -12.93 -17.31 4.61
CA TYR A 178 -12.81 -16.55 3.37
C TYR A 178 -11.36 -16.08 3.22
N LEU A 179 -10.86 -16.05 1.98
CA LEU A 179 -9.56 -15.47 1.64
C LEU A 179 -9.72 -14.58 0.42
N ALA A 180 -9.15 -13.39 0.53
CA ALA A 180 -9.09 -12.39 -0.53
C ALA A 180 -8.20 -12.90 -1.70
N PRO A 181 -8.65 -12.92 -2.97
CA PRO A 181 -7.78 -13.17 -4.14
C PRO A 181 -6.69 -12.10 -4.31
N PRO A 182 -5.70 -12.27 -5.21
CA PRO A 182 -4.83 -11.15 -5.59
C PRO A 182 -5.64 -9.98 -6.20
N GLY A 183 -5.13 -8.76 -6.12
CA GLY A 183 -5.84 -7.57 -6.60
C GLY A 183 -5.35 -6.24 -6.03
N ASN A 184 -6.02 -5.13 -6.40
CA ASN A 184 -5.80 -3.81 -5.80
C ASN A 184 -6.91 -3.48 -4.79
N TYR A 185 -6.50 -3.24 -3.54
CA TYR A 185 -7.35 -3.06 -2.38
C TYR A 185 -7.06 -1.69 -1.77
N ASP A 186 -8.08 -0.94 -1.35
CA ASP A 186 -7.88 -0.04 -0.20
C ASP A 186 -7.75 -0.90 1.07
N ILE A 187 -8.24 -0.49 2.23
CA ILE A 187 -8.28 -1.38 3.40
C ILE A 187 -9.48 -2.38 3.32
N SER A 188 -10.20 -2.45 2.17
CA SER A 188 -11.38 -3.29 1.95
C SER A 188 -11.58 -3.91 0.52
N ALA A 189 -11.44 -5.24 0.43
CA ALA A 189 -12.04 -6.15 -0.58
C ALA A 189 -11.59 -6.11 -2.08
N SER A 190 -12.13 -7.04 -2.90
CA SER A 190 -11.32 -8.01 -3.69
C SER A 190 -11.66 -8.26 -5.17
N LEU A 191 -10.66 -8.43 -6.08
CA LEU A 191 -10.65 -9.08 -7.44
C LEU A 191 -9.24 -8.87 -8.13
N ALA A 192 -8.63 -9.68 -9.02
CA ALA A 192 -8.96 -10.93 -9.76
C ALA A 192 -7.67 -11.72 -10.20
N GLU A 193 -7.75 -12.68 -11.17
CA GLU A 193 -6.62 -13.56 -11.62
C GLU A 193 -6.02 -13.27 -13.03
N THR A 194 -6.61 -12.40 -13.85
CA THR A 194 -6.24 -12.21 -15.28
C THR A 194 -4.83 -11.65 -15.52
N ASP A 195 -4.22 -11.06 -14.51
CA ASP A 195 -3.26 -9.97 -14.72
C ASP A 195 -1.81 -10.46 -14.90
N LYS A 196 -1.56 -11.78 -14.79
CA LYS A 196 -0.21 -12.37 -14.82
C LYS A 196 0.53 -12.19 -16.16
N ILE A 197 -0.18 -12.26 -17.29
CA ILE A 197 0.43 -12.00 -18.62
C ILE A 197 0.73 -10.50 -18.74
N THR A 198 -0.22 -9.66 -18.32
CA THR A 198 -0.11 -8.20 -18.27
C THR A 198 1.09 -7.75 -17.44
N LEU A 199 1.34 -8.38 -16.28
CA LEU A 199 2.43 -8.02 -15.37
C LEU A 199 3.84 -8.26 -15.97
N GLU A 200 4.06 -9.39 -16.66
CA GLU A 200 5.39 -9.67 -17.23
C GLU A 200 5.67 -8.86 -18.51
N VAL A 201 4.64 -8.55 -19.31
CA VAL A 201 4.80 -7.59 -20.43
C VAL A 201 4.91 -6.15 -19.92
N ALA A 202 4.16 -5.75 -18.90
CA ALA A 202 4.30 -4.43 -18.28
C ALA A 202 5.71 -4.26 -17.68
N LYS A 203 6.30 -5.34 -17.13
CA LYS A 203 7.71 -5.36 -16.73
C LYS A 203 8.65 -5.18 -17.92
N LEU A 204 8.45 -5.92 -19.02
CA LEU A 204 9.25 -5.78 -20.25
C LEU A 204 9.23 -4.34 -20.79
N ILE A 205 8.05 -3.72 -20.83
CA ILE A 205 7.88 -2.31 -21.21
C ILE A 205 8.57 -1.38 -20.20
N LYS A 206 8.46 -1.64 -18.89
CA LYS A 206 9.11 -0.83 -17.85
C LYS A 206 10.64 -0.88 -17.94
N ASP A 207 11.21 -2.07 -18.11
CA ASP A 207 12.66 -2.30 -18.01
C ASP A 207 13.40 -2.08 -19.35
N ASP A 208 12.72 -2.21 -20.50
CA ASP A 208 13.33 -2.10 -21.84
C ASP A 208 12.77 -1.00 -22.76
N PHE A 209 11.65 -0.34 -22.41
CA PHE A 209 11.11 0.79 -23.18
C PHE A 209 11.04 2.11 -22.37
N LEU A 210 10.64 2.06 -21.09
CA LEU A 210 10.53 3.25 -20.23
C LEU A 210 11.85 3.62 -19.52
N GLN A 211 12.71 2.65 -19.21
CA GLN A 211 14.07 2.93 -18.71
C GLN A 211 14.99 3.33 -19.87
N GLN A 212 15.48 4.57 -19.84
CA GLN A 212 16.48 5.09 -20.78
C GLN A 212 17.71 5.64 -20.05
N ASN A 213 18.90 5.33 -20.54
CA ASN A 213 20.16 5.82 -19.99
C ASN A 213 20.73 6.96 -20.83
N GLY A 214 20.36 8.20 -20.45
CA GLY A 214 20.74 9.44 -21.13
C GLY A 214 22.25 9.74 -21.25
N TYR A 215 23.11 8.97 -20.58
CA TYR A 215 24.57 9.08 -20.72
C TYR A 215 25.16 8.17 -21.81
N THR A 216 24.39 7.25 -22.39
CA THR A 216 24.87 6.30 -23.42
C THR A 216 24.64 6.81 -24.85
N PRO A 217 25.52 6.47 -25.82
CA PRO A 217 25.42 7.03 -27.17
C PRO A 217 24.21 6.55 -27.97
N TYR A 218 23.69 5.34 -27.69
CA TYR A 218 22.56 4.73 -28.40
C TYR A 218 21.18 5.06 -27.80
N ASP A 219 21.14 5.61 -26.57
CA ASP A 219 19.91 5.81 -25.79
C ASP A 219 19.71 7.28 -25.33
N ARG A 220 20.75 8.13 -25.41
CA ARG A 220 20.65 9.57 -25.15
C ARG A 220 19.61 10.29 -26.03
N PHE A 221 19.32 9.75 -27.21
CA PHE A 221 18.27 10.24 -28.09
C PHE A 221 17.69 9.07 -28.89
N CYS A 222 16.40 8.78 -28.71
CA CYS A 222 15.69 7.73 -29.43
C CYS A 222 14.79 8.36 -30.52
N PRO A 223 15.10 8.19 -31.83
CA PRO A 223 14.24 8.67 -32.90
C PRO A 223 12.87 7.99 -32.89
N PHE A 224 11.84 8.71 -33.32
CA PHE A 224 10.45 8.24 -33.24
C PHE A 224 10.20 6.89 -33.92
N TYR A 225 10.89 6.58 -35.03
CA TYR A 225 10.80 5.27 -35.69
C TYR A 225 11.36 4.12 -34.83
N LYS A 226 12.40 4.37 -34.01
CA LYS A 226 12.96 3.37 -33.07
C LYS A 226 11.98 3.15 -31.93
N THR A 227 11.42 4.22 -31.37
CA THR A 227 10.37 4.18 -30.33
C THR A 227 9.15 3.38 -30.79
N VAL A 228 8.60 3.69 -31.97
CA VAL A 228 7.42 2.99 -32.52
C VAL A 228 7.72 1.52 -32.79
N GLY A 229 8.89 1.18 -33.36
CA GLY A 229 9.26 -0.20 -33.64
C GLY A 229 9.41 -1.07 -32.39
N ILE A 230 10.06 -0.55 -31.34
CA ILE A 230 10.21 -1.26 -30.05
C ILE A 230 8.83 -1.55 -29.44
N LEU A 231 7.98 -0.52 -29.36
CA LEU A 231 6.65 -0.66 -28.77
C LEU A 231 5.74 -1.59 -29.57
N SER A 232 5.78 -1.51 -30.91
CA SER A 232 5.03 -2.39 -31.81
C SER A 232 5.37 -3.86 -31.59
N ASN A 233 6.65 -4.19 -31.44
CA ASN A 233 7.09 -5.58 -31.22
C ASN A 233 6.75 -6.08 -29.80
N MET A 234 6.85 -5.23 -28.77
CA MET A 234 6.42 -5.59 -27.41
C MET A 234 4.91 -5.84 -27.30
N ILE A 235 4.07 -5.02 -27.96
CA ILE A 235 2.62 -5.21 -27.98
C ILE A 235 2.25 -6.45 -28.83
N SER A 236 2.91 -6.65 -29.97
CA SER A 236 2.69 -7.85 -30.80
C SER A 236 3.00 -9.14 -30.05
N PHE A 237 4.07 -9.16 -29.22
CA PHE A 237 4.39 -10.28 -28.34
C PHE A 237 3.25 -10.53 -27.32
N TYR A 238 2.74 -9.48 -26.70
CA TYR A 238 1.65 -9.56 -25.72
C TYR A 238 0.36 -10.13 -26.32
N ASP A 239 -0.09 -9.59 -27.46
CA ASP A 239 -1.34 -10.02 -28.10
C ASP A 239 -1.26 -11.49 -28.54
N MET A 240 -0.11 -11.95 -29.06
CA MET A 240 0.11 -13.36 -29.40
C MET A 240 0.22 -14.26 -28.15
N ALA A 241 0.98 -13.87 -27.13
CA ALA A 241 1.11 -14.63 -25.88
C ALA A 241 -0.24 -14.76 -25.15
N ARG A 242 -1.06 -13.70 -25.20
CA ARG A 242 -2.42 -13.69 -24.67
C ARG A 242 -3.34 -14.60 -25.50
N HIS A 243 -3.31 -14.49 -26.82
CA HIS A 243 -4.09 -15.33 -27.73
C HIS A 243 -3.83 -16.83 -27.49
N ALA A 244 -2.56 -17.25 -27.48
CA ALA A 244 -2.18 -18.65 -27.28
C ALA A 244 -2.64 -19.24 -25.92
N VAL A 245 -2.72 -18.42 -24.86
CA VAL A 245 -3.22 -18.87 -23.54
C VAL A 245 -4.75 -18.85 -23.47
N GLU A 246 -5.41 -17.91 -24.15
CA GLU A 246 -6.88 -17.85 -24.22
C GLU A 246 -7.47 -18.95 -25.12
N SER A 247 -6.88 -19.19 -26.31
CA SER A 247 -7.28 -20.24 -27.25
C SER A 247 -7.13 -21.64 -26.65
N THR A 248 -5.99 -21.92 -26.03
CA THR A 248 -5.65 -23.23 -25.44
C THR A 248 -6.18 -23.39 -24.01
N SER A 249 -7.10 -22.53 -23.56
CA SER A 249 -7.59 -22.53 -22.17
C SER A 249 -8.57 -23.68 -21.85
N GLN A 250 -9.11 -24.35 -22.88
CA GLN A 250 -10.18 -25.37 -22.81
C GLN A 250 -9.77 -26.76 -23.35
N SER A 251 -8.49 -26.94 -23.74
CA SER A 251 -7.95 -28.21 -24.22
C SER A 251 -6.94 -28.80 -23.22
N ASP A 252 -6.70 -30.11 -23.27
CA ASP A 252 -5.86 -30.81 -22.30
C ASP A 252 -4.39 -30.32 -22.29
N ASN A 253 -3.87 -29.89 -23.45
CA ASN A 253 -2.52 -29.36 -23.62
C ASN A 253 -2.44 -27.84 -23.36
N LYS A 254 -2.94 -27.38 -22.21
CA LYS A 254 -3.04 -25.94 -21.90
C LYS A 254 -1.68 -25.22 -21.91
N ILE A 255 -1.46 -24.37 -22.90
CA ILE A 255 -0.33 -23.43 -22.93
C ILE A 255 -0.40 -22.50 -21.70
N THR A 256 0.73 -22.34 -21.01
CA THR A 256 0.88 -21.43 -19.87
C THR A 256 2.02 -20.46 -20.11
N TRP A 257 2.00 -19.32 -19.39
CA TRP A 257 3.08 -18.33 -19.46
C TRP A 257 4.47 -18.92 -19.16
N ALA A 258 4.56 -19.92 -18.26
CA ALA A 258 5.83 -20.60 -17.98
C ALA A 258 6.39 -21.30 -19.23
N MET A 259 5.51 -22.01 -19.97
CA MET A 259 5.87 -22.70 -21.21
C MET A 259 6.29 -21.73 -22.32
N ILE A 260 5.55 -20.61 -22.49
CA ILE A 260 5.91 -19.53 -23.42
C ILE A 260 7.29 -18.96 -23.06
N LYS A 261 7.53 -18.66 -21.78
CA LYS A 261 8.77 -18.05 -21.29
C LYS A 261 9.99 -18.97 -21.46
N GLU A 262 9.82 -20.27 -21.35
CA GLU A 262 10.86 -21.28 -21.57
C GLU A 262 11.19 -21.42 -23.08
N HIS A 263 10.17 -21.60 -23.93
CA HIS A 263 10.38 -21.79 -25.37
C HIS A 263 10.82 -20.50 -26.10
N MET A 264 10.38 -19.33 -25.63
CA MET A 264 10.65 -18.04 -26.27
C MET A 264 11.73 -17.21 -25.56
N GLY A 265 12.59 -17.84 -24.74
CA GLY A 265 13.65 -17.16 -24.00
C GLY A 265 14.61 -16.34 -24.89
N GLU A 266 15.01 -16.88 -26.05
CA GLU A 266 15.82 -16.13 -27.03
C GLU A 266 15.07 -14.96 -27.66
N MET A 267 13.76 -15.11 -27.91
CA MET A 267 12.94 -14.05 -28.49
C MET A 267 12.71 -12.90 -27.51
N LEU A 268 12.48 -13.21 -26.23
CA LEU A 268 12.43 -12.22 -25.15
C LEU A 268 13.78 -11.47 -25.03
N TYR A 269 14.90 -12.19 -25.10
CA TYR A 269 16.22 -11.56 -25.11
C TYR A 269 16.42 -10.62 -26.32
N LYS A 270 16.04 -11.06 -27.54
CA LYS A 270 16.06 -10.22 -28.75
C LYS A 270 15.19 -8.95 -28.56
N ILE A 271 13.99 -9.07 -27.97
CA ILE A 271 13.08 -7.95 -27.71
C ILE A 271 13.71 -6.93 -26.73
N SER A 272 14.24 -7.39 -25.59
CA SER A 272 14.99 -6.54 -24.66
C SER A 272 16.21 -5.88 -25.30
N SER A 273 16.87 -6.57 -26.24
CA SER A 273 18.08 -6.05 -26.91
C SER A 273 17.83 -4.87 -27.85
N MET A 274 16.58 -4.61 -28.28
CA MET A 274 16.26 -3.59 -29.28
C MET A 274 16.70 -2.16 -28.86
N LYS A 275 16.75 -1.86 -27.55
CA LYS A 275 17.17 -0.54 -27.06
C LYS A 275 18.64 -0.20 -27.34
N PHE A 276 19.50 -1.21 -27.52
CA PHE A 276 20.94 -1.02 -27.78
C PHE A 276 21.29 -0.63 -29.23
N LYS A 277 20.32 -0.61 -30.16
CA LYS A 277 20.53 -0.19 -31.56
C LYS A 277 20.90 1.29 -31.65
N ASP A 278 21.95 1.62 -32.40
CA ASP A 278 22.52 2.97 -32.43
C ASP A 278 21.96 3.76 -33.61
N PRO A 279 21.11 4.77 -33.39
CA PRO A 279 20.44 5.49 -34.48
C PRO A 279 21.40 6.32 -35.34
N VAL A 280 22.62 6.59 -34.88
CA VAL A 280 23.65 7.35 -35.62
C VAL A 280 24.53 6.42 -36.46
N LYS A 281 24.75 5.18 -36.00
CA LYS A 281 25.56 4.18 -36.74
C LYS A 281 24.75 3.29 -37.69
N ASP A 282 23.61 2.80 -37.24
CA ASP A 282 22.83 1.78 -37.97
C ASP A 282 21.91 2.42 -39.03
N GLY A 283 21.34 3.59 -38.72
CA GLY A 283 20.42 4.31 -39.60
C GLY A 283 19.01 3.71 -39.69
N GLU A 284 18.07 4.53 -40.16
CA GLU A 284 16.64 4.22 -40.09
C GLU A 284 16.23 2.96 -40.86
N VAL A 285 16.74 2.78 -42.08
CA VAL A 285 16.35 1.66 -42.96
C VAL A 285 16.77 0.31 -42.35
N LYS A 286 17.98 0.25 -41.78
CA LYS A 286 18.52 -0.97 -41.16
C LYS A 286 17.75 -1.31 -39.88
N ILE A 287 17.53 -0.33 -39.00
CA ILE A 287 16.77 -0.54 -37.75
C ILE A 287 15.35 -1.02 -38.05
N LYS A 288 14.67 -0.44 -39.05
CA LYS A 288 13.34 -0.91 -39.49
C LYS A 288 13.36 -2.35 -40.03
N ALA A 289 14.34 -2.70 -40.85
CA ALA A 289 14.46 -4.06 -41.39
C ALA A 289 14.72 -5.10 -40.29
N GLU A 290 15.61 -4.80 -39.34
CA GLU A 290 15.90 -5.69 -38.20
C GLU A 290 14.68 -5.86 -37.27
N PHE A 291 13.89 -4.80 -37.05
CA PHE A 291 12.66 -4.90 -36.26
C PHE A 291 11.53 -5.64 -36.98
N ALA A 292 11.47 -5.57 -38.32
CA ALA A 292 10.53 -6.36 -39.12
C ALA A 292 10.90 -7.85 -39.11
N GLN A 293 12.18 -8.18 -39.30
CA GLN A 293 12.66 -9.57 -39.20
C GLN A 293 12.37 -10.16 -37.80
N LEU A 294 12.56 -9.38 -36.74
CA LEU A 294 12.23 -9.81 -35.38
C LEU A 294 10.74 -10.16 -35.18
N LEU A 295 9.84 -9.47 -35.89
CA LEU A 295 8.41 -9.74 -35.87
C LEU A 295 8.07 -11.05 -36.62
N GLU A 296 8.71 -11.32 -37.75
CA GLU A 296 8.56 -12.59 -38.49
C GLU A 296 9.12 -13.78 -37.69
N ASP A 297 10.34 -13.64 -37.13
CA ASP A 297 10.95 -14.61 -36.20
C ASP A 297 9.97 -14.96 -35.06
N MET A 298 9.34 -13.95 -34.48
CA MET A 298 8.41 -14.09 -33.36
C MET A 298 7.10 -14.79 -33.75
N GLN A 299 6.50 -14.44 -34.89
CA GLN A 299 5.29 -15.11 -35.38
C GLN A 299 5.55 -16.58 -35.70
N ASN A 300 6.70 -16.91 -36.28
CA ASN A 300 7.07 -18.29 -36.55
C ASN A 300 7.34 -19.07 -35.26
N ALA A 301 7.97 -18.46 -34.26
CA ALA A 301 8.18 -19.08 -32.95
C ALA A 301 6.87 -19.34 -32.18
N PHE A 302 5.86 -18.48 -32.29
CA PHE A 302 4.52 -18.74 -31.73
C PHE A 302 3.78 -19.87 -32.46
N ARG A 303 3.88 -19.97 -33.80
CA ARG A 303 3.29 -21.11 -34.54
C ARG A 303 3.88 -22.45 -34.09
N THR A 304 5.20 -22.55 -33.96
CA THR A 304 5.90 -23.74 -33.44
C THR A 304 5.59 -24.06 -31.96
N LEU A 305 4.81 -23.21 -31.27
CA LEU A 305 4.32 -23.44 -29.91
C LEU A 305 2.84 -23.86 -29.88
N GLU A 306 2.10 -23.67 -30.99
CA GLU A 306 0.70 -24.10 -31.17
C GLU A 306 0.58 -25.43 -31.97
N GLU A 307 1.68 -25.93 -32.56
CA GLU A 307 1.80 -27.23 -33.28
C GLU A 307 2.23 -28.41 -32.39
#